data_AF-A0A510I7M9-F1
#
_entry.id   AF-A0A510I7M9-F1
#
_cell.length_a   1.000
_cell.length_b   1.000
_cell.length_c   1.000
_cell.angle_alpha   90.00
_cell.angle_beta   90.00
_cell.angle_gamma   90.00
#
_symmetry.space_group_name_H-M   'P 1'
#
loop_
_entity.id
_entity.type
_entity.pdbx_description
1 polymer ?
#
loop_
_entity_poly.entity_id
_entity_poly.type
_entity_poly.pdbx_seq_one_letter_code
_entity_poly.pdbx_strand_id
1 'polypeptide(L)'
;MNSNSTSNALVSSQPNLLPFYCLLEDETTIPTNSINARYSLFKEFRAFPQEVFARLRHFQPQSGCFNKCNFCSQGASSRIIEFSLENLRNIIAVIKAVSLEQNYSPNQITDVIDFDTGHFIDSRTIHDSPLIAYGREDRRGVIYCYLDNDPAIYPHIDTFARLVYENLGVKTRIATVGYSRHNQPIRQAFTNLSSSLRYCLAGVRLSISPYTYGWTEAGMRAGATHRDEFEKDLAHFLDTFKNTGALFSAELRFRPMIDVGEVELTKYFDIHILTYKNYLYVSDTSLDTLTTASISDSHDHALKMDTPGHKVIQLELKGNWRKSADLYLRGKLAGTPCLIHKLQNEDGIYFGVNVERNQARKCYAKFFYPKSIARPNSGHIDGERYLLNAIIDTKATTNNASWQDIDALIQSIKNKARTLACAFQASSKYIEKDLIPLIESYVRTLKMARLPASSFLDKELTMDTGQICNLGRAYNEYKFLASRQDLPMTPNHERAFGKKGDLANEGTVFRLSPGGRQRISNKLGRTYTKEDEFIIEELDLTSTSSEDGQSKQHYKFFLPGNVVKSMKKLDEPIIVGQIPTRVTYE
;
A
#
# COMPACT_ATOMS: atom_id res chain seq x y z
N MET A 1 53.89 -46.77 -15.49
CA MET A 1 53.86 -45.47 -16.20
C MET A 1 52.58 -44.78 -15.80
N ASN A 2 52.71 -43.83 -14.88
CA ASN A 2 51.60 -43.05 -14.32
C ASN A 2 51.32 -41.84 -15.19
N SER A 3 50.05 -41.54 -15.45
CA SER A 3 49.60 -40.18 -15.72
C SER A 3 48.22 -39.98 -15.10
N ASN A 4 48.23 -39.69 -13.80
CA ASN A 4 47.20 -38.93 -13.13
C ASN A 4 47.33 -37.47 -13.59
N SER A 5 46.24 -36.87 -14.06
CA SER A 5 46.07 -35.41 -14.08
C SER A 5 44.68 -35.05 -13.54
N THR A 6 44.62 -34.97 -12.20
CA THR A 6 43.93 -33.93 -11.39
C THR A 6 43.09 -32.94 -12.20
N SER A 7 41.75 -32.86 -12.12
CA SER A 7 40.89 -32.53 -10.96
C SER A 7 41.52 -31.59 -9.93
N ASN A 8 41.05 -30.33 -9.94
CA ASN A 8 41.13 -29.25 -8.92
C ASN A 8 41.60 -27.91 -9.50
N ALA A 9 40.66 -27.19 -10.11
CA ALA A 9 40.61 -25.72 -10.07
C ALA A 9 39.17 -25.37 -9.61
N LEU A 10 38.79 -25.73 -8.39
CA LEU A 10 38.77 -24.81 -7.24
C LEU A 10 38.38 -23.40 -7.66
N VAL A 11 37.11 -23.07 -7.37
CA VAL A 11 36.62 -21.75 -6.94
C VAL A 11 37.79 -20.78 -6.74
N SER A 12 37.93 -19.81 -7.64
CA SER A 12 38.98 -18.80 -7.61
C SER A 12 39.20 -18.27 -6.18
N SER A 13 40.27 -18.73 -5.54
CA SER A 13 40.78 -18.25 -4.26
C SER A 13 41.68 -17.02 -4.45
N GLN A 14 41.61 -16.35 -5.60
CA GLN A 14 42.22 -15.04 -5.77
C GLN A 14 41.26 -14.00 -5.18
N PRO A 15 41.60 -13.33 -4.07
CA PRO A 15 40.70 -12.42 -3.38
C PRO A 15 40.30 -11.18 -4.21
N ASN A 16 40.78 -11.04 -5.45
CA ASN A 16 40.67 -9.85 -6.31
C ASN A 16 39.96 -10.06 -7.67
N LEU A 17 39.35 -11.23 -7.92
CA LEU A 17 38.63 -11.49 -9.18
C LEU A 17 37.14 -11.69 -8.92
N LEU A 18 36.31 -10.98 -9.68
CA LEU A 18 34.86 -11.21 -9.72
C LEU A 18 34.58 -12.59 -10.33
N PRO A 19 33.58 -13.34 -9.82
CA PRO A 19 33.19 -14.58 -10.46
C PRO A 19 32.65 -14.32 -11.87
N PHE A 20 32.87 -15.25 -12.79
CA PHE A 20 32.44 -15.16 -14.19
C PHE A 20 30.92 -15.00 -14.34
N TYR A 21 30.14 -15.56 -13.40
CA TYR A 21 28.68 -15.43 -13.32
C TYR A 21 28.20 -14.11 -12.68
N CYS A 22 29.10 -13.16 -12.45
CA CYS A 22 28.77 -11.76 -12.12
C CYS A 22 28.46 -10.93 -13.38
N LEU A 23 27.92 -11.57 -14.41
CA LEU A 23 27.41 -10.99 -15.65
C LEU A 23 25.88 -11.02 -15.64
N LEU A 24 25.27 -9.97 -16.20
CA LEU A 24 23.84 -10.00 -16.52
C LEU A 24 23.61 -10.76 -17.84
N GLU A 25 22.41 -11.29 -18.04
CA GLU A 25 22.05 -12.04 -19.26
C GLU A 25 22.20 -11.21 -20.56
N ASP A 26 22.17 -9.88 -20.47
CA ASP A 26 22.40 -8.96 -21.60
C ASP A 26 23.85 -8.45 -21.67
N GLU A 27 24.80 -9.06 -20.95
CA GLU A 27 26.23 -8.68 -20.91
C GLU A 27 27.14 -9.82 -21.37
N THR A 28 28.05 -9.53 -22.30
CA THR A 28 29.13 -10.47 -22.67
C THR A 28 30.42 -10.22 -21.88
N THR A 29 30.59 -9.01 -21.34
CA THR A 29 31.73 -8.61 -20.51
C THR A 29 31.27 -7.60 -19.46
N ILE A 30 31.97 -7.53 -18.32
CA ILE A 30 31.68 -6.54 -17.27
C ILE A 30 32.19 -5.18 -17.76
N PRO A 31 31.35 -4.13 -17.81
CA PRO A 31 31.79 -2.79 -18.18
C PRO A 31 32.94 -2.31 -17.28
N THR A 32 33.96 -1.66 -17.85
CA THR A 32 35.16 -1.25 -17.11
C THR A 32 34.86 -0.36 -15.90
N ASN A 33 33.89 0.56 -16.04
CA ASN A 33 33.39 1.41 -14.96
C ASN A 33 32.66 0.64 -13.85
N SER A 34 32.09 -0.53 -14.17
CA SER A 34 31.36 -1.39 -13.24
C SER A 34 32.24 -2.34 -12.41
N ILE A 35 33.47 -2.66 -12.85
CA ILE A 35 34.31 -3.70 -12.22
C ILE A 35 34.54 -3.41 -10.74
N ASN A 36 35.01 -2.21 -10.40
CA ASN A 36 35.32 -1.85 -9.01
C ASN A 36 34.06 -1.82 -8.13
N ALA A 37 32.95 -1.29 -8.67
CA ALA A 37 31.69 -1.22 -7.96
C ALA A 37 31.14 -2.63 -7.66
N ARG A 38 31.07 -3.51 -8.67
CA ARG A 38 30.63 -4.90 -8.49
C ARG A 38 31.53 -5.64 -7.52
N TYR A 39 32.84 -5.47 -7.61
CA TYR A 39 33.78 -6.15 -6.73
C TYR A 39 33.64 -5.73 -5.26
N SER A 40 33.51 -4.42 -4.98
CA SER A 40 33.27 -3.93 -3.62
C SER A 40 31.97 -4.49 -3.05
N LEU A 41 30.88 -4.38 -3.81
CA LEU A 41 29.58 -4.88 -3.39
C LEU A 41 29.57 -6.39 -3.20
N PHE A 42 30.24 -7.15 -4.06
CA PHE A 42 30.32 -8.61 -3.96
C PHE A 42 30.97 -9.03 -2.64
N LYS A 43 32.08 -8.40 -2.26
CA LYS A 43 32.72 -8.68 -0.96
C LYS A 43 31.79 -8.42 0.22
N GLU A 44 31.06 -7.31 0.19
CA GLU A 44 30.15 -6.93 1.26
C GLU A 44 28.92 -7.85 1.31
N PHE A 45 28.31 -8.15 0.16
CA PHE A 45 27.09 -8.96 0.06
C PHE A 45 27.35 -10.43 0.36
N ARG A 46 28.51 -10.96 -0.03
CA ARG A 46 28.90 -12.35 0.27
C ARG A 46 29.00 -12.64 1.77
N ALA A 47 29.25 -11.61 2.58
CA ALA A 47 29.28 -11.72 4.03
C ALA A 47 27.88 -11.76 4.67
N PHE A 48 26.81 -11.52 3.89
CA PHE A 48 25.46 -11.58 4.45
C PHE A 48 24.99 -13.01 4.72
N PRO A 49 24.22 -13.18 5.79
CA PRO A 49 23.40 -14.36 5.96
C PRO A 49 22.46 -14.59 4.76
N GLN A 50 22.15 -15.85 4.46
CA GLN A 50 21.32 -16.24 3.31
C GLN A 50 19.91 -15.63 3.37
N GLU A 51 19.37 -15.42 4.57
CA GLU A 51 18.03 -14.88 4.78
C GLU A 51 17.84 -13.47 4.20
N VAL A 52 18.90 -12.67 4.05
CA VAL A 52 18.82 -11.30 3.52
C VAL A 52 18.20 -11.30 2.13
N PHE A 53 18.70 -12.17 1.24
CA PHE A 53 18.17 -12.29 -0.12
C PHE A 53 17.01 -13.28 -0.21
N ALA A 54 17.02 -14.35 0.58
CA ALA A 54 15.91 -15.31 0.61
C ALA A 54 14.58 -14.65 1.03
N ARG A 55 14.62 -13.65 1.92
CA ARG A 55 13.45 -12.91 2.43
C ARG A 55 13.41 -11.44 1.95
N LEU A 56 14.12 -11.11 0.86
CA LEU A 56 14.05 -9.78 0.26
C LEU A 56 12.63 -9.53 -0.28
N ARG A 57 11.86 -8.66 0.38
CA ARG A 57 10.48 -8.32 0.02
C ARG A 57 10.41 -7.08 -0.85
N HIS A 58 11.24 -6.08 -0.53
CA HIS A 58 11.26 -4.82 -1.26
C HIS A 58 12.60 -4.63 -1.95
N PHE A 59 12.58 -4.36 -3.25
CA PHE A 59 13.73 -3.89 -4.00
C PHE A 59 13.27 -2.66 -4.76
N GLN A 60 13.47 -1.50 -4.14
CA GLN A 60 13.04 -0.23 -4.68
C GLN A 60 14.19 0.38 -5.48
N PRO A 61 14.01 0.68 -6.78
CA PRO A 61 15.04 1.37 -7.55
C PRO A 61 15.15 2.86 -7.19
N GLN A 62 14.28 3.34 -6.29
CA GLN A 62 14.09 4.74 -5.96
C GLN A 62 13.53 4.89 -4.54
N SER A 63 13.91 5.96 -3.87
CA SER A 63 13.29 6.43 -2.62
C SER A 63 12.80 7.87 -2.75
N GLY A 64 11.74 8.20 -2.00
CA GLY A 64 11.09 9.51 -2.04
C GLY A 64 9.93 9.58 -3.04
N CYS A 65 9.00 10.50 -2.79
CA CYS A 65 7.76 10.63 -3.56
C CYS A 65 7.31 12.10 -3.61
N PHE A 66 7.03 12.59 -4.82
CA PHE A 66 6.53 13.94 -5.03
C PHE A 66 5.04 14.11 -4.69
N ASN A 67 4.24 13.05 -4.73
CA ASN A 67 2.82 13.12 -4.38
C ASN A 67 2.58 13.41 -2.89
N LYS A 68 3.50 12.98 -2.01
CA LYS A 68 3.50 13.23 -0.56
C LYS A 68 2.11 13.10 0.10
N CYS A 69 1.34 12.09 -0.30
CA CYS A 69 -0.02 11.90 0.20
C CYS A 69 -0.06 11.98 1.72
N ASN A 70 -1.06 12.68 2.27
CA ASN A 70 -1.18 12.85 3.72
C ASN A 70 -1.46 11.53 4.46
N PHE A 71 -1.69 10.42 3.75
CA PHE A 71 -1.83 9.08 4.33
C PHE A 71 -0.63 8.16 4.07
N CYS A 72 0.48 8.69 3.54
CA CYS A 72 1.67 7.89 3.24
C CYS A 72 2.20 7.24 4.53
N SER A 73 2.22 5.89 4.54
CA SER A 73 2.62 5.07 5.69
C SER A 73 4.08 5.27 6.10
N GLN A 74 4.96 5.58 5.14
CA GLN A 74 6.42 5.65 5.35
C GLN A 74 6.96 7.09 5.40
N GLY A 75 6.10 8.09 5.23
CA GLY A 75 6.53 9.48 5.33
C GLY A 75 7.57 9.92 4.28
N ALA A 76 7.42 9.47 3.03
CA ALA A 76 8.33 9.72 1.91
C ALA A 76 8.91 11.15 1.82
N SER A 77 10.21 11.22 1.48
CA SER A 77 10.97 12.46 1.22
C SER A 77 10.42 13.20 0.00
N SER A 78 10.52 14.54 0.02
CA SER A 78 10.22 15.41 -1.14
C SER A 78 11.37 15.51 -2.14
N ARG A 79 12.49 14.85 -1.85
CA ARG A 79 13.59 14.62 -2.79
C ARG A 79 13.54 13.17 -3.19
N ILE A 80 13.71 12.95 -4.47
CA ILE A 80 13.78 11.64 -5.07
C ILE A 80 15.25 11.29 -5.23
N ILE A 81 15.61 10.08 -4.82
CA ILE A 81 16.94 9.50 -5.05
C ILE A 81 16.71 8.19 -5.80
N GLU A 82 17.33 8.06 -6.95
CA GLU A 82 17.17 6.96 -7.89
C GLU A 82 18.52 6.28 -8.11
N PHE A 83 18.52 4.96 -8.24
CA PHE A 83 19.67 4.29 -8.84
C PHE A 83 19.78 4.72 -10.30
N SER A 84 20.99 5.12 -10.71
CA SER A 84 21.32 5.14 -12.13
C SER A 84 21.17 3.74 -12.71
N LEU A 85 21.01 3.65 -14.04
CA LEU A 85 20.93 2.37 -14.71
C LEU A 85 22.20 1.53 -14.47
N GLU A 86 23.38 2.16 -14.43
CA GLU A 86 24.65 1.50 -14.12
C GLU A 86 24.65 0.90 -12.71
N ASN A 87 24.26 1.68 -11.69
CA ASN A 87 24.21 1.20 -10.31
C ASN A 87 23.20 0.07 -10.14
N LEU A 88 22.04 0.19 -10.79
CA LEU A 88 21.03 -0.85 -10.76
C LEU A 88 21.57 -2.19 -11.31
N ARG A 89 22.27 -2.14 -12.44
CA ARG A 89 22.89 -3.31 -13.06
C ARG A 89 23.98 -3.91 -12.18
N ASN A 90 24.82 -3.07 -11.58
CA ASN A 90 25.87 -3.51 -10.66
C ASN A 90 25.30 -4.24 -9.43
N ILE A 91 24.23 -3.70 -8.83
CA ILE A 91 23.56 -4.31 -7.69
C ILE A 91 22.96 -5.67 -8.09
N ILE A 92 22.21 -5.73 -9.19
CA ILE A 92 21.54 -6.97 -9.63
C ILE A 92 22.56 -8.07 -9.97
N ALA A 93 23.65 -7.73 -10.68
CA ALA A 93 24.69 -8.69 -11.03
C ALA A 93 25.35 -9.30 -9.79
N VAL A 94 25.59 -8.48 -8.76
CA VAL A 94 26.18 -8.94 -7.51
C VAL A 94 25.21 -9.79 -6.70
N ILE A 95 23.92 -9.41 -6.64
CA ILE A 95 22.89 -10.25 -6.00
C ILE A 95 22.80 -11.60 -6.70
N LYS A 96 22.78 -11.64 -8.04
CA LYS A 96 22.80 -12.90 -8.82
C LYS A 96 23.96 -13.78 -8.38
N ALA A 97 25.18 -13.23 -8.38
CA ALA A 97 26.38 -13.98 -8.01
C ALA A 97 26.35 -14.51 -6.57
N VAL A 98 26.01 -13.67 -5.60
CA VAL A 98 25.97 -14.07 -4.18
C VAL A 98 24.85 -15.08 -3.93
N SER A 99 23.66 -14.87 -4.49
CA SER A 99 22.55 -15.81 -4.33
C SER A 99 22.83 -17.16 -4.98
N LEU A 100 23.58 -17.22 -6.08
CA LEU A 100 24.05 -18.50 -6.65
C LEU A 100 24.97 -19.24 -5.67
N GLU A 101 25.96 -18.55 -5.09
CA GLU A 101 26.87 -19.16 -4.09
C GLU A 101 26.15 -19.61 -2.81
N GLN A 102 25.08 -18.90 -2.41
CA GLN A 102 24.30 -19.24 -1.23
C GLN A 102 23.32 -20.39 -1.47
N ASN A 103 22.76 -20.51 -2.67
CA ASN A 103 21.69 -21.47 -2.97
C ASN A 103 22.19 -22.78 -3.57
N TYR A 104 23.42 -22.81 -4.12
CA TYR A 104 23.97 -23.95 -4.83
C TYR A 104 25.39 -24.27 -4.36
N SER A 105 25.72 -25.55 -4.26
CA SER A 105 27.11 -25.96 -4.13
C SER A 105 27.91 -25.60 -5.40
N PRO A 106 29.25 -25.47 -5.33
CA PRO A 106 30.05 -25.11 -6.50
C PRO A 106 29.82 -25.98 -7.74
N ASN A 107 29.57 -27.28 -7.56
CA ASN A 107 29.27 -28.20 -8.66
C ASN A 107 27.85 -28.00 -9.23
N GLN A 108 26.89 -27.57 -8.41
CA GLN A 108 25.53 -27.29 -8.87
C GLN A 108 25.43 -25.95 -9.61
N ILE A 109 26.32 -25.00 -9.33
CA ILE A 109 26.37 -23.73 -10.09
C ILE A 109 26.70 -24.01 -11.56
N THR A 110 27.60 -24.96 -11.85
CA THR A 110 27.94 -25.34 -13.23
C THR A 110 26.82 -26.09 -13.95
N ASP A 111 25.81 -26.57 -13.23
CA ASP A 111 24.63 -27.19 -13.83
C ASP A 111 23.58 -26.15 -14.24
N VAL A 112 23.70 -24.89 -13.78
CA VAL A 112 22.74 -23.81 -14.03
C VAL A 112 23.33 -22.62 -14.76
N ILE A 113 24.65 -22.41 -14.68
CA ILE A 113 25.38 -21.36 -15.41
C ILE A 113 26.33 -22.00 -16.42
N ASP A 114 26.31 -21.47 -17.64
CA ASP A 114 27.32 -21.75 -18.65
C ASP A 114 28.62 -21.01 -18.30
N PHE A 115 29.71 -21.77 -18.15
CA PHE A 115 31.00 -21.24 -17.72
C PHE A 115 31.66 -20.32 -18.77
N ASP A 116 31.38 -20.55 -20.04
CA ASP A 116 32.00 -19.78 -21.13
C ASP A 116 31.34 -18.40 -21.28
N THR A 117 30.06 -18.28 -20.90
CA THR A 117 29.26 -17.07 -21.10
C THR A 117 28.87 -16.37 -19.80
N GLY A 118 28.84 -17.07 -18.66
CA GLY A 118 28.35 -16.56 -17.37
C GLY A 118 26.82 -16.39 -17.31
N HIS A 119 26.11 -16.94 -18.29
CA HIS A 119 24.64 -16.87 -18.44
C HIS A 119 23.96 -18.14 -17.97
N PHE A 120 22.65 -18.09 -17.75
CA PHE A 120 21.92 -19.30 -17.40
C PHE A 120 21.86 -20.27 -18.58
N ILE A 121 22.15 -21.56 -18.34
CA ILE A 121 22.00 -22.62 -19.36
C ILE A 121 20.54 -22.73 -19.81
N ASP A 122 19.62 -22.61 -18.84
CA ASP A 122 18.18 -22.53 -19.07
C ASP A 122 17.57 -21.48 -18.12
N SER A 123 17.05 -20.39 -18.68
CA SER A 123 16.43 -19.33 -17.90
C SER A 123 15.17 -19.79 -17.16
N ARG A 124 14.54 -20.89 -17.57
CA ARG A 124 13.38 -21.46 -16.85
C ARG A 124 13.74 -21.92 -15.44
N THR A 125 14.99 -22.37 -15.23
CA THR A 125 15.46 -22.87 -13.93
C THR A 125 15.28 -21.84 -12.82
N ILE A 126 15.59 -20.57 -13.08
CA ILE A 126 15.43 -19.51 -12.08
C ILE A 126 13.99 -19.04 -11.93
N HIS A 127 13.10 -19.30 -12.89
CA HIS A 127 11.69 -18.95 -12.76
C HIS A 127 10.92 -19.97 -11.91
N ASP A 128 11.32 -21.25 -11.98
CA ASP A 128 10.79 -22.30 -11.11
C ASP A 128 11.41 -22.22 -9.71
N SER A 129 12.65 -21.75 -9.61
CA SER A 129 13.39 -21.57 -8.35
C SER A 129 14.08 -20.20 -8.30
N PRO A 130 13.34 -19.12 -7.91
CA PRO A 130 13.90 -17.76 -7.88
C PRO A 130 15.08 -17.66 -6.93
N LEU A 131 16.09 -16.87 -7.31
CA LEU A 131 17.33 -16.72 -6.55
C LEU A 131 17.15 -15.90 -5.28
N ILE A 132 16.16 -15.00 -5.27
CA ILE A 132 15.79 -14.16 -4.13
C ILE A 132 14.30 -14.30 -3.83
N ALA A 133 13.87 -13.82 -2.65
CA ALA A 133 12.47 -13.83 -2.23
C ALA A 133 11.82 -15.24 -2.22
N TYR A 134 12.62 -16.31 -2.24
CA TYR A 134 12.13 -17.69 -2.26
C TYR A 134 11.74 -18.19 -0.87
N GLY A 135 12.26 -17.57 0.19
CA GLY A 135 11.96 -17.88 1.60
C GLY A 135 10.72 -17.15 2.13
N ARG A 136 9.94 -16.50 1.26
CA ARG A 136 8.67 -15.86 1.62
C ARG A 136 7.52 -16.84 1.45
N GLU A 137 6.72 -17.04 2.49
CA GLU A 137 5.52 -17.89 2.44
C GLU A 137 4.44 -17.26 1.54
N ASP A 138 4.12 -15.98 1.77
CA ASP A 138 3.25 -15.23 0.87
C ASP A 138 4.03 -14.71 -0.34
N ARG A 139 3.52 -15.03 -1.53
CA ARG A 139 4.02 -14.53 -2.83
C ARG A 139 5.52 -14.77 -3.04
N ARG A 140 5.94 -16.03 -2.87
CA ARG A 140 7.25 -16.52 -3.26
C ARG A 140 7.64 -16.03 -4.66
N GLY A 141 8.87 -15.53 -4.82
CA GLY A 141 9.38 -15.06 -6.11
C GLY A 141 8.78 -13.72 -6.59
N VAL A 142 8.13 -12.96 -5.71
CA VAL A 142 7.62 -11.62 -6.01
C VAL A 142 8.34 -10.60 -5.14
N ILE A 143 8.74 -9.48 -5.74
CA ILE A 143 9.29 -8.32 -5.05
C ILE A 143 8.45 -7.07 -5.26
N TYR A 144 8.49 -6.18 -4.27
CA TYR A 144 7.81 -4.89 -4.30
C TYR A 144 8.81 -3.77 -4.60
N CYS A 145 8.56 -2.99 -5.64
CA CYS A 145 9.38 -1.82 -5.98
C CYS A 145 8.88 -0.52 -5.33
N TYR A 146 7.99 -0.65 -4.35
CA TYR A 146 7.35 0.45 -3.64
C TYR A 146 7.35 0.20 -2.13
N LEU A 147 7.62 1.25 -1.36
CA LEU A 147 7.35 1.32 0.08
C LEU A 147 7.23 2.80 0.50
N ASP A 148 8.28 3.57 0.29
CA ASP A 148 8.39 5.01 0.59
C ASP A 148 8.65 5.88 -0.67
N ASN A 149 8.25 5.37 -1.82
CA ASN A 149 8.34 6.00 -3.13
C ASN A 149 7.06 5.79 -3.94
N ASP A 150 6.97 6.44 -5.09
CA ASP A 150 6.04 6.04 -6.15
C ASP A 150 6.86 5.55 -7.36
N PRO A 151 6.86 4.24 -7.66
CA PRO A 151 7.70 3.69 -8.72
C PRO A 151 7.35 4.23 -10.11
N ALA A 152 6.18 4.85 -10.30
CA ALA A 152 5.80 5.41 -11.59
C ALA A 152 6.49 6.72 -11.95
N ILE A 153 7.43 7.19 -11.13
CA ILE A 153 8.27 8.34 -11.46
C ILE A 153 9.71 7.93 -11.81
N TYR A 154 10.04 6.64 -11.75
CA TYR A 154 11.34 6.11 -12.13
C TYR A 154 11.39 5.78 -13.63
N PRO A 155 12.23 6.46 -14.43
CA PRO A 155 12.20 6.34 -15.89
C PRO A 155 12.67 4.98 -16.42
N HIS A 156 13.36 4.18 -15.60
CA HIS A 156 13.89 2.86 -15.98
C HIS A 156 13.12 1.71 -15.32
N ILE A 157 11.86 1.91 -14.92
CA ILE A 157 11.06 0.90 -14.20
C ILE A 157 10.85 -0.39 -15.02
N ASP A 158 10.76 -0.26 -16.35
CA ASP A 158 10.64 -1.39 -17.27
C ASP A 158 11.93 -2.22 -17.34
N THR A 159 13.06 -1.53 -17.43
CA THR A 159 14.40 -2.13 -17.43
C THR A 159 14.68 -2.79 -16.09
N PHE A 160 14.30 -2.16 -14.97
CA PHE A 160 14.36 -2.78 -13.65
C PHE A 160 13.58 -4.10 -13.61
N ALA A 161 12.30 -4.08 -14.01
CA ALA A 161 11.44 -5.26 -13.98
C ALA A 161 11.99 -6.40 -14.86
N ARG A 162 12.54 -6.06 -16.04
CA ARG A 162 13.21 -7.01 -16.92
C ARG A 162 14.47 -7.60 -16.25
N LEU A 163 15.35 -6.76 -15.72
CA LEU A 163 16.62 -7.21 -15.15
C LEU A 163 16.42 -8.15 -13.96
N VAL A 164 15.53 -7.82 -13.03
CA VAL A 164 15.26 -8.70 -11.87
C VAL A 164 14.56 -10.00 -12.27
N TYR A 165 13.76 -9.98 -13.34
CA TYR A 165 13.14 -11.18 -13.88
C TYR A 165 14.19 -12.10 -14.52
N GLU A 166 14.94 -11.60 -15.50
CA GLU A 166 15.92 -12.35 -16.28
C GLU A 166 17.12 -12.83 -15.45
N ASN A 167 17.50 -12.09 -14.40
CA ASN A 167 18.74 -12.37 -13.66
C ASN A 167 18.52 -12.97 -12.27
N LEU A 168 17.34 -12.73 -11.66
CA LEU A 168 17.05 -13.17 -10.29
C LEU A 168 15.80 -14.07 -10.20
N GLY A 169 15.07 -14.25 -11.30
CA GLY A 169 13.91 -15.13 -11.39
C GLY A 169 12.63 -14.55 -10.77
N VAL A 170 12.63 -13.28 -10.35
CA VAL A 170 11.50 -12.69 -9.62
C VAL A 170 10.63 -11.78 -10.47
N LYS A 171 9.34 -11.76 -10.15
CA LYS A 171 8.37 -10.83 -10.75
C LYS A 171 8.21 -9.57 -9.92
N THR A 172 8.02 -8.45 -10.59
CA THR A 172 7.83 -7.15 -9.95
C THR A 172 6.35 -6.86 -9.73
N ARG A 173 5.96 -6.51 -8.51
CA ARG A 173 4.64 -5.91 -8.24
C ARG A 173 4.78 -4.41 -8.04
N ILE A 174 3.90 -3.66 -8.69
CA ILE A 174 3.90 -2.20 -8.71
C ILE A 174 2.62 -1.70 -8.04
N ALA A 175 2.75 -0.79 -7.08
CA ALA A 175 1.65 0.03 -6.59
C ALA A 175 2.04 1.50 -6.78
N THR A 176 1.15 2.27 -7.39
CA THR A 176 1.43 3.64 -7.85
C THR A 176 0.17 4.49 -7.79
N VAL A 177 0.30 5.82 -7.77
CA VAL A 177 -0.82 6.73 -8.03
C VAL A 177 -0.92 7.15 -9.51
N GLY A 178 -0.06 6.60 -10.37
CA GLY A 178 0.03 6.89 -11.79
C GLY A 178 1.18 7.85 -12.14
N TYR A 179 1.26 8.24 -13.41
CA TYR A 179 2.25 9.18 -13.94
C TYR A 179 1.60 10.22 -14.84
N SER A 180 2.28 11.35 -15.08
CA SER A 180 1.80 12.32 -16.06
C SER A 180 1.95 11.79 -17.48
N ARG A 181 0.89 11.86 -18.29
CA ARG A 181 0.90 11.41 -19.70
C ARG A 181 1.83 12.24 -20.60
N HIS A 182 2.29 13.38 -20.08
CA HIS A 182 3.23 14.29 -20.74
C HIS A 182 4.68 13.86 -20.59
N ASN A 183 5.01 12.95 -19.66
CA ASN A 183 6.36 12.43 -19.51
C ASN A 183 6.61 11.27 -20.48
N GLN A 184 7.25 11.54 -21.61
CA GLN A 184 7.46 10.54 -22.65
C GLN A 184 8.31 9.33 -22.19
N PRO A 185 9.45 9.51 -21.47
CA PRO A 185 10.24 8.38 -20.99
C PRO A 185 9.46 7.44 -20.08
N ILE A 186 8.76 7.97 -19.08
CA ILE A 186 7.95 7.15 -18.17
C ILE A 186 6.81 6.45 -18.91
N ARG A 187 6.11 7.17 -19.81
CA ARG A 187 5.03 6.60 -20.62
C ARG A 187 5.51 5.42 -21.46
N GLN A 188 6.69 5.51 -22.06
CA GLN A 188 7.25 4.42 -22.83
C GLN A 188 7.56 3.21 -21.94
N ALA A 189 8.15 3.43 -20.75
CA ALA A 189 8.45 2.35 -19.82
C ALA A 189 7.17 1.57 -19.41
N PHE A 190 6.09 2.28 -19.05
CA PHE A 190 4.83 1.62 -18.71
C PHE A 190 4.13 0.96 -19.90
N THR A 191 4.30 1.49 -21.11
CA THR A 191 3.82 0.85 -22.35
C THR A 191 4.54 -0.47 -22.62
N ASN A 192 5.86 -0.52 -22.41
CA ASN A 192 6.64 -1.76 -22.51
C ASN A 192 6.15 -2.78 -21.45
N LEU A 193 5.97 -2.33 -20.21
CA LEU A 193 5.47 -3.16 -19.10
C LEU A 193 4.06 -3.73 -19.35
N SER A 194 3.17 -2.98 -19.98
CA SER A 194 1.81 -3.48 -20.28
C SER A 194 1.74 -4.36 -21.53
N SER A 195 2.80 -4.41 -22.33
CA SER A 195 2.88 -5.16 -23.59
C SER A 195 4.00 -6.21 -23.56
N SER A 196 5.17 -5.88 -24.13
CA SER A 196 6.28 -6.81 -24.35
C SER A 196 6.90 -7.36 -23.07
N LEU A 197 6.85 -6.62 -21.96
CA LEU A 197 7.43 -7.01 -20.66
C LEU A 197 6.37 -7.41 -19.63
N ARG A 198 5.14 -7.69 -20.07
CA ARG A 198 4.04 -8.10 -19.17
C ARG A 198 4.39 -9.31 -18.31
N TYR A 199 5.21 -10.24 -18.83
CA TYR A 199 5.62 -11.46 -18.12
C TYR A 199 6.49 -11.18 -16.89
N CYS A 200 7.16 -10.03 -16.83
CA CYS A 200 7.98 -9.58 -15.69
C CYS A 200 7.14 -9.12 -14.49
N LEU A 201 5.83 -8.96 -14.65
CA LEU A 201 4.96 -8.37 -13.63
C LEU A 201 4.17 -9.43 -12.84
N ALA A 202 4.10 -9.23 -11.53
CA ALA A 202 3.20 -9.97 -10.64
C ALA A 202 1.86 -9.23 -10.42
N GLY A 203 1.81 -7.93 -10.75
CA GLY A 203 0.59 -7.13 -10.66
C GLY A 203 0.88 -5.64 -10.61
N VAL A 204 -0.05 -4.84 -11.12
CA VAL A 204 -0.02 -3.38 -11.09
C VAL A 204 -1.28 -2.89 -10.37
N ARG A 205 -1.11 -2.00 -9.40
CA ARG A 205 -2.19 -1.42 -8.60
C ARG A 205 -2.14 0.10 -8.70
N LEU A 206 -3.20 0.69 -9.25
CA LEU A 206 -3.38 2.14 -9.33
C LEU A 206 -4.18 2.61 -8.12
N SER A 207 -3.55 3.33 -7.20
CA SER A 207 -4.19 3.90 -6.01
C SER A 207 -4.84 5.25 -6.33
N ILE A 208 -6.16 5.30 -6.21
CA ILE A 208 -6.96 6.51 -6.42
C ILE A 208 -7.52 6.95 -5.06
N SER A 209 -7.09 8.13 -4.61
CA SER A 209 -7.41 8.64 -3.28
C SER A 209 -7.53 10.16 -3.26
N PRO A 210 -8.20 10.76 -2.27
CA PRO A 210 -8.32 12.20 -2.18
C PRO A 210 -7.02 12.91 -1.73
N TYR A 211 -5.92 12.18 -1.58
CA TYR A 211 -4.66 12.69 -1.04
C TYR A 211 -3.52 12.76 -2.06
N THR A 212 -3.72 12.23 -3.26
CA THR A 212 -2.73 12.38 -4.32
C THR A 212 -2.61 13.87 -4.66
N TYR A 213 -1.38 14.38 -4.81
CA TYR A 213 -1.15 15.83 -4.93
C TYR A 213 -2.02 16.48 -6.02
N GLY A 214 -2.14 15.83 -7.19
CA GLY A 214 -2.98 16.27 -8.31
C GLY A 214 -4.49 16.35 -8.03
N TRP A 215 -4.97 15.67 -6.98
CA TRP A 215 -6.34 15.75 -6.50
C TRP A 215 -6.57 16.92 -5.53
N THR A 216 -5.55 17.27 -4.75
CA THR A 216 -5.71 18.17 -3.60
C THR A 216 -5.97 19.61 -4.01
N GLU A 217 -6.78 20.33 -3.22
CA GLU A 217 -6.92 21.78 -3.38
C GLU A 217 -5.60 22.52 -3.17
N ALA A 218 -4.68 21.96 -2.39
CA ALA A 218 -3.37 22.57 -2.15
C ALA A 218 -2.56 22.66 -3.45
N GLY A 219 -2.51 21.57 -4.22
CA GLY A 219 -1.83 21.57 -5.53
C GLY A 219 -2.50 22.51 -6.54
N MET A 220 -3.84 22.57 -6.52
CA MET A 220 -4.63 23.50 -7.33
C MET A 220 -4.37 24.97 -6.98
N ARG A 221 -4.40 25.33 -5.69
CA ARG A 221 -4.11 26.69 -5.21
C ARG A 221 -2.69 27.14 -5.53
N ALA A 222 -1.74 26.20 -5.53
CA ALA A 222 -0.36 26.48 -5.92
C ALA A 222 -0.19 26.66 -7.44
N GLY A 223 -1.24 26.43 -8.24
CA GLY A 223 -1.16 26.46 -9.71
C GLY A 223 -0.29 25.35 -10.30
N ALA A 224 0.05 24.32 -9.52
CA ALA A 224 0.95 23.25 -9.92
C ALA A 224 0.21 22.06 -10.54
N THR A 225 -1.04 21.85 -10.14
CA THR A 225 -1.86 20.72 -10.60
C THR A 225 -3.31 21.14 -10.88
N HIS A 226 -4.02 20.36 -11.70
CA HIS A 226 -5.45 20.52 -11.91
C HIS A 226 -6.17 19.17 -11.90
N ARG A 227 -7.42 19.13 -11.41
CA ARG A 227 -8.19 17.89 -11.32
C ARG A 227 -8.54 17.29 -12.68
N ASP A 228 -8.80 18.12 -13.68
CA ASP A 228 -9.03 17.63 -15.05
C ASP A 228 -7.76 17.00 -15.64
N GLU A 229 -6.58 17.55 -15.33
CA GLU A 229 -5.31 16.94 -15.75
C GLU A 229 -5.07 15.63 -15.02
N PHE A 230 -5.44 15.56 -13.74
CA PHE A 230 -5.38 14.33 -12.96
C PHE A 230 -6.25 13.24 -13.57
N GLU A 231 -7.51 13.55 -13.92
CA GLU A 231 -8.43 12.61 -14.58
C GLU A 231 -7.90 12.12 -15.93
N LYS A 232 -7.33 13.03 -16.74
CA LYS A 232 -6.72 12.65 -18.03
C LYS A 232 -5.48 11.77 -17.88
N ASP A 233 -4.64 12.04 -16.88
CA ASP A 233 -3.45 11.22 -16.59
C ASP A 233 -3.84 9.83 -16.10
N LEU A 234 -4.83 9.73 -15.20
CA LEU A 234 -5.37 8.44 -14.79
C LEU A 234 -6.03 7.70 -15.97
N ALA A 235 -6.76 8.40 -16.83
CA ALA A 235 -7.42 7.78 -17.98
C ALA A 235 -6.39 7.22 -18.96
N HIS A 236 -5.28 7.93 -19.16
CA HIS A 236 -4.16 7.45 -19.94
C HIS A 236 -3.53 6.19 -19.31
N PHE A 237 -3.31 6.18 -17.98
CA PHE A 237 -2.79 5.01 -17.28
C PHE A 237 -3.70 3.78 -17.44
N LEU A 238 -5.02 3.97 -17.28
CA LEU A 238 -6.01 2.91 -17.51
C LEU A 238 -5.94 2.38 -18.95
N ASP A 239 -5.84 3.28 -19.93
CA ASP A 239 -5.73 2.92 -21.34
C ASP A 239 -4.47 2.08 -21.62
N THR A 240 -3.34 2.40 -20.96
CA THR A 240 -2.10 1.62 -21.06
C THR A 240 -2.25 0.18 -20.59
N PHE A 241 -3.06 -0.08 -19.54
CA PHE A 241 -3.17 -1.40 -18.90
C PHE A 241 -4.48 -2.16 -19.19
N LYS A 242 -5.45 -1.57 -19.88
CA LYS A 242 -6.79 -2.16 -20.08
C LYS A 242 -6.81 -3.57 -20.68
N ASN A 243 -5.80 -3.93 -21.46
CA ASN A 243 -5.69 -5.24 -22.12
C ASN A 243 -4.88 -6.28 -21.31
N THR A 244 -4.51 -5.98 -20.07
CA THR A 244 -3.66 -6.86 -19.24
C THR A 244 -4.45 -7.82 -18.33
N GLY A 245 -5.79 -7.75 -18.34
CA GLY A 245 -6.66 -8.57 -17.49
C GLY A 245 -6.41 -8.35 -16.00
N ALA A 246 -6.56 -9.41 -15.20
CA ALA A 246 -6.41 -9.39 -13.73
C ALA A 246 -5.02 -8.96 -13.20
N LEU A 247 -4.04 -8.76 -14.09
CA LEU A 247 -2.74 -8.21 -13.72
C LEU A 247 -2.88 -6.78 -13.18
N PHE A 248 -3.84 -6.01 -13.70
CA PHE A 248 -4.04 -4.61 -13.35
C PHE A 248 -5.34 -4.40 -12.57
N SER A 249 -5.29 -3.51 -11.57
CA SER A 249 -6.50 -2.99 -10.93
C SER A 249 -6.33 -1.58 -10.38
N ALA A 250 -7.45 -0.86 -10.27
CA ALA A 250 -7.59 0.44 -9.64
C ALA A 250 -8.25 0.30 -8.26
N GLU A 251 -7.58 0.85 -7.25
CA GLU A 251 -7.97 0.81 -5.85
C GLU A 251 -8.50 2.16 -5.41
N LEU A 252 -9.80 2.23 -5.11
CA LEU A 252 -10.42 3.40 -4.51
C LEU A 252 -10.19 3.37 -2.99
N ARG A 253 -9.60 4.45 -2.48
CA ARG A 253 -9.27 4.66 -1.06
C ARG A 253 -9.90 5.96 -0.58
N PHE A 254 -10.74 5.88 0.44
CA PHE A 254 -11.49 7.03 0.94
C PHE A 254 -10.88 7.62 2.21
N ARG A 255 -11.09 8.92 2.42
CA ARG A 255 -10.82 9.60 3.70
C ARG A 255 -11.60 8.89 4.82
N PRO A 256 -11.07 8.77 6.06
CA PRO A 256 -11.87 8.21 7.13
C PRO A 256 -12.92 9.22 7.59
N MET A 257 -14.11 8.74 7.93
CA MET A 257 -15.12 9.58 8.56
C MET A 257 -14.94 9.49 10.06
N ILE A 258 -14.42 10.58 10.64
CA ILE A 258 -14.14 10.69 12.07
C ILE A 258 -14.91 11.89 12.61
N ASP A 259 -15.64 11.67 13.71
CA ASP A 259 -16.44 12.71 14.35
C ASP A 259 -16.22 12.65 15.87
N VAL A 260 -15.77 13.77 16.44
CA VAL A 260 -15.51 13.89 17.88
C VAL A 260 -16.81 14.23 18.59
N GLY A 261 -17.00 13.63 19.76
CA GLY A 261 -18.15 13.88 20.61
C GLY A 261 -18.21 12.90 21.76
N GLU A 262 -19.09 13.18 22.71
CA GLU A 262 -19.23 12.37 23.91
C GLU A 262 -19.88 11.01 23.58
N VAL A 263 -19.21 9.94 24.00
CA VAL A 263 -19.72 8.57 23.97
C VAL A 263 -19.95 8.15 25.41
N GLU A 264 -21.21 7.95 25.79
CA GLU A 264 -21.56 7.58 27.16
C GLU A 264 -22.09 6.15 27.23
N LEU A 265 -21.77 5.48 28.33
CA LEU A 265 -22.39 4.23 28.75
C LEU A 265 -23.18 4.51 30.02
N THR A 266 -24.49 4.30 29.98
CA THR A 266 -25.38 4.62 31.11
C THR A 266 -26.30 3.44 31.40
N LYS A 267 -26.49 3.12 32.69
CA LYS A 267 -27.57 2.24 33.14
C LYS A 267 -28.82 3.07 33.42
N TYR A 268 -29.96 2.65 32.89
CA TYR A 268 -31.25 3.32 33.08
C TYR A 268 -32.32 2.26 33.34
N PHE A 269 -32.80 2.18 34.59
CA PHE A 269 -33.59 1.04 35.08
C PHE A 269 -32.87 -0.29 34.79
N ASP A 270 -33.51 -1.19 34.06
CA ASP A 270 -33.02 -2.53 33.74
C ASP A 270 -32.33 -2.60 32.37
N ILE A 271 -32.12 -1.46 31.71
CA ILE A 271 -31.43 -1.40 30.43
C ILE A 271 -30.11 -0.64 30.51
N HIS A 272 -29.18 -1.05 29.66
CA HIS A 272 -27.88 -0.43 29.45
C HIS A 272 -27.87 0.29 28.10
N ILE A 273 -27.32 1.50 28.08
CA ILE A 273 -27.44 2.42 26.97
C ILE A 273 -26.06 2.89 26.54
N LEU A 274 -25.76 2.78 25.24
CA LEU A 274 -24.67 3.49 24.59
C LEU A 274 -25.25 4.68 23.81
N THR A 275 -24.77 5.88 24.11
CA THR A 275 -25.16 7.11 23.42
C THR A 275 -23.98 7.74 22.71
N TYR A 276 -24.24 8.29 21.52
CA TYR A 276 -23.32 9.20 20.83
C TYR A 276 -24.14 10.09 19.89
N LYS A 277 -24.33 11.37 20.25
CA LYS A 277 -25.21 12.30 19.52
C LYS A 277 -26.58 11.64 19.25
N ASN A 278 -26.90 11.35 17.99
CA ASN A 278 -28.16 10.73 17.58
C ASN A 278 -28.12 9.19 17.51
N TYR A 279 -26.99 8.57 17.81
CA TYR A 279 -26.89 7.13 18.01
C TYR A 279 -27.31 6.78 19.42
N LEU A 280 -28.24 5.84 19.52
CA LEU A 280 -28.79 5.33 20.77
C LEU A 280 -28.96 3.82 20.66
N TYR A 281 -28.14 3.07 21.39
CA TYR A 281 -28.22 1.61 21.45
C TYR A 281 -28.60 1.17 22.85
N VAL A 282 -29.57 0.26 22.92
CA VAL A 282 -30.10 -0.29 24.17
C VAL A 282 -29.79 -1.78 24.25
N SER A 283 -29.38 -2.22 25.43
CA SER A 283 -29.08 -3.61 25.75
C SER A 283 -29.70 -3.99 27.10
N ASP A 284 -30.01 -5.26 27.27
CA ASP A 284 -30.37 -5.87 28.55
C ASP A 284 -29.15 -6.19 29.43
N THR A 285 -27.95 -6.14 28.85
CA THR A 285 -26.70 -6.53 29.47
C THR A 285 -25.74 -5.36 29.46
N SER A 286 -24.92 -5.24 30.51
CA SER A 286 -23.88 -4.22 30.56
C SER A 286 -22.87 -4.43 29.44
N LEU A 287 -22.67 -3.41 28.61
CA LEU A 287 -21.71 -3.48 27.51
C LEU A 287 -20.26 -3.60 28.02
N ASP A 288 -19.98 -3.07 29.21
CA ASP A 288 -18.66 -3.15 29.84
C ASP A 288 -18.29 -4.57 30.28
N THR A 289 -19.28 -5.43 30.53
CA THR A 289 -19.05 -6.83 30.95
C THR A 289 -18.89 -7.80 29.80
N LEU A 290 -19.06 -7.36 28.55
CA LEU A 290 -18.85 -8.20 27.38
C LEU A 290 -17.39 -8.65 27.30
N THR A 291 -17.16 -9.85 26.77
CA THR A 291 -15.83 -10.33 26.40
C THR A 291 -15.26 -9.47 25.28
N THR A 292 -13.98 -9.11 25.38
CA THR A 292 -13.28 -8.37 24.32
C THR A 292 -13.09 -9.28 23.11
N ALA A 293 -13.61 -8.87 21.96
CA ALA A 293 -13.50 -9.56 20.69
C ALA A 293 -12.21 -9.20 19.94
N SER A 294 -11.76 -10.09 19.07
CA SER A 294 -10.65 -9.90 18.14
C SER A 294 -11.00 -10.46 16.76
N ILE A 295 -10.20 -10.14 15.75
CA ILE A 295 -10.33 -10.78 14.43
C ILE A 295 -9.99 -12.28 14.57
N SER A 296 -10.78 -13.14 13.92
CA SER A 296 -10.56 -14.59 13.98
C SER A 296 -9.50 -15.07 12.99
N ASP A 297 -9.47 -14.45 11.81
CA ASP A 297 -8.55 -14.77 10.72
C ASP A 297 -8.23 -13.49 9.96
N SER A 298 -6.94 -13.23 9.71
CA SER A 298 -6.50 -12.04 8.99
C SER A 298 -6.83 -12.12 7.50
N HIS A 299 -6.91 -13.33 6.94
CA HIS A 299 -7.19 -13.58 5.52
C HIS A 299 -8.70 -13.51 5.20
N ASP A 300 -9.57 -13.48 6.21
CA ASP A 300 -11.01 -13.37 5.99
C ASP A 300 -11.43 -11.91 5.69
N HIS A 301 -11.70 -11.63 4.42
CA HIS A 301 -12.17 -10.33 3.96
C HIS A 301 -13.63 -9.99 4.36
N ALA A 302 -14.37 -10.94 4.93
CA ALA A 302 -15.65 -10.69 5.59
C ALA A 302 -15.50 -10.11 7.00
N LEU A 303 -14.27 -10.13 7.55
CA LEU A 303 -13.89 -9.61 8.86
C LEU A 303 -14.67 -10.29 10.00
N LYS A 304 -14.54 -11.61 10.09
CA LYS A 304 -15.17 -12.40 11.15
C LYS A 304 -14.49 -12.17 12.49
N MET A 305 -15.30 -12.05 13.53
CA MET A 305 -14.84 -11.90 14.91
C MET A 305 -14.75 -13.27 15.60
N ASP A 306 -13.81 -13.41 16.54
CA ASP A 306 -13.62 -14.64 17.32
C ASP A 306 -14.73 -14.91 18.35
N THR A 307 -15.45 -13.86 18.74
CA THR A 307 -16.64 -13.94 19.61
C THR A 307 -17.89 -13.44 18.87
N PRO A 308 -19.05 -14.10 19.04
CA PRO A 308 -20.32 -13.62 18.50
C PRO A 308 -20.67 -12.22 19.02
N GLY A 309 -21.30 -11.40 18.17
CA GLY A 309 -21.79 -10.09 18.58
C GLY A 309 -22.96 -10.17 19.56
N HIS A 310 -22.96 -9.28 20.55
CA HIS A 310 -24.06 -9.16 21.51
C HIS A 310 -25.23 -8.42 20.87
N LYS A 311 -26.47 -8.87 21.12
CA LYS A 311 -27.65 -8.23 20.54
C LYS A 311 -27.96 -6.93 21.26
N VAL A 312 -28.14 -5.87 20.48
CA VAL A 312 -28.61 -4.57 20.95
C VAL A 312 -29.69 -4.02 20.03
N ILE A 313 -30.50 -3.09 20.53
CA ILE A 313 -31.54 -2.42 19.78
C ILE A 313 -31.13 -0.97 19.54
N GLN A 314 -31.00 -0.58 18.27
CA GLN A 314 -30.84 0.83 17.91
C GLN A 314 -32.21 1.52 17.94
N LEU A 315 -32.30 2.64 18.68
CA LEU A 315 -33.50 3.45 18.76
C LEU A 315 -33.36 4.75 17.99
N GLU A 316 -34.49 5.25 17.49
CA GLU A 316 -34.56 6.63 16.99
C GLU A 316 -34.53 7.62 18.18
N LEU A 317 -33.71 8.66 18.08
CA LEU A 317 -33.66 9.71 19.10
C LEU A 317 -34.87 10.66 18.97
N LYS A 318 -35.76 10.67 19.97
CA LYS A 318 -36.95 11.54 20.04
C LYS A 318 -36.69 12.68 21.02
N GLY A 319 -35.92 13.67 20.58
CA GLY A 319 -35.54 14.84 21.39
C GLY A 319 -34.32 14.58 22.27
N ASN A 320 -34.44 13.68 23.26
CA ASN A 320 -33.31 13.22 24.07
C ASN A 320 -33.35 11.70 24.30
N TRP A 321 -32.24 11.14 24.77
CA TRP A 321 -32.11 9.68 24.92
C TRP A 321 -33.05 9.10 25.97
N ARG A 322 -33.31 9.82 27.07
CA ARG A 322 -34.22 9.37 28.15
C ARG A 322 -35.63 9.20 27.63
N LYS A 323 -36.13 10.15 26.84
CA LYS A 323 -37.46 10.07 26.23
C LYS A 323 -37.58 8.88 25.28
N SER A 324 -36.58 8.62 24.45
CA SER A 324 -36.56 7.42 23.59
C SER A 324 -36.52 6.14 24.41
N ALA A 325 -35.69 6.08 25.46
CA ALA A 325 -35.59 4.93 26.36
C ALA A 325 -36.92 4.67 27.09
N ASP A 326 -37.58 5.71 27.63
CA ASP A 326 -38.89 5.60 28.28
C ASP A 326 -39.97 5.08 27.32
N LEU A 327 -39.98 5.57 26.07
CA LEU A 327 -40.92 5.09 25.05
C LEU A 327 -40.64 3.63 24.70
N TYR A 328 -39.37 3.22 24.61
CA TYR A 328 -38.98 1.84 24.36
C TYR A 328 -39.40 0.91 25.50
N LEU A 329 -39.10 1.26 26.75
CA LEU A 329 -39.49 0.50 27.94
C LEU A 329 -41.01 0.34 28.08
N ARG A 330 -41.79 1.32 27.59
CA ARG A 330 -43.26 1.26 27.56
C ARG A 330 -43.83 0.55 26.32
N GLY A 331 -42.99 0.00 25.45
CA GLY A 331 -43.40 -0.65 24.20
C GLY A 331 -43.96 0.31 23.14
N LYS A 332 -43.72 1.62 23.27
CA LYS A 332 -44.22 2.68 22.37
C LYS A 332 -43.22 3.11 21.31
N LEU A 333 -41.98 2.61 21.37
CA LEU A 333 -40.95 2.84 20.36
C LEU A 333 -40.33 1.50 20.01
N ALA A 334 -40.40 1.13 18.73
CA ALA A 334 -39.65 -0.01 18.19
C ALA A 334 -38.22 0.43 17.86
N GLY A 335 -37.32 -0.53 17.73
CA GLY A 335 -35.95 -0.28 17.30
C GLY A 335 -35.45 -1.33 16.32
N THR A 336 -34.25 -1.11 15.81
CA THR A 336 -33.60 -1.98 14.84
C THR A 336 -32.59 -2.88 15.54
N PRO A 337 -32.73 -4.22 15.46
CA PRO A 337 -31.74 -5.14 16.01
C PRO A 337 -30.38 -4.95 15.33
N CYS A 338 -29.33 -4.90 16.14
CA CYS A 338 -27.94 -4.79 15.74
C CYS A 338 -27.07 -5.76 16.57
N LEU A 339 -25.84 -5.99 16.11
CA LEU A 339 -24.83 -6.73 16.85
C LEU A 339 -23.72 -5.78 17.30
N ILE A 340 -23.33 -5.83 18.57
CA ILE A 340 -22.25 -5.03 19.13
C ILE A 340 -21.13 -5.92 19.65
N HIS A 341 -19.89 -5.49 19.46
CA HIS A 341 -18.69 -6.10 20.00
C HIS A 341 -17.97 -5.09 20.88
N LYS A 342 -17.48 -5.56 22.04
CA LYS A 342 -16.47 -4.84 22.81
C LYS A 342 -15.10 -5.15 22.20
N LEU A 343 -14.35 -4.11 21.89
CA LEU A 343 -13.04 -4.18 21.24
C LEU A 343 -12.02 -3.42 22.08
N GLN A 344 -10.73 -3.67 21.84
CA GLN A 344 -9.66 -3.03 22.58
C GLN A 344 -8.46 -2.77 21.69
N ASN A 345 -7.89 -1.58 21.83
CA ASN A 345 -6.55 -1.24 21.37
C ASN A 345 -5.74 -0.65 22.54
N GLU A 346 -4.56 -0.11 22.25
CA GLU A 346 -3.69 0.47 23.29
C GLU A 346 -4.32 1.67 24.01
N ASP A 347 -5.22 2.41 23.34
CA ASP A 347 -5.95 3.53 23.94
C ASP A 347 -7.11 3.08 24.84
N GLY A 348 -7.37 1.77 24.93
CA GLY A 348 -8.40 1.17 25.76
C GLY A 348 -9.61 0.68 24.98
N ILE A 349 -10.72 0.48 25.69
CA ILE A 349 -11.93 -0.11 25.14
C ILE A 349 -12.63 0.83 24.15
N TYR A 350 -13.23 0.23 23.13
CA TYR A 350 -14.17 0.85 22.20
C TYR A 350 -15.21 -0.19 21.75
N PHE A 351 -16.29 0.26 21.12
CA PHE A 351 -17.40 -0.62 20.72
C PHE A 351 -17.62 -0.56 19.21
N GLY A 352 -17.72 -1.73 18.59
CA GLY A 352 -18.06 -1.86 17.17
C GLY A 352 -19.47 -2.42 17.00
N VAL A 353 -20.35 -1.69 16.31
CA VAL A 353 -21.69 -2.13 15.94
C VAL A 353 -21.69 -2.60 14.48
N ASN A 354 -22.26 -3.78 14.20
CA ASN A 354 -22.36 -4.40 12.88
C ASN A 354 -21.00 -4.43 12.15
N VAL A 355 -19.97 -4.86 12.87
CA VAL A 355 -18.57 -4.92 12.43
C VAL A 355 -18.41 -5.91 11.27
N GLU A 356 -19.00 -7.09 11.41
CA GLU A 356 -18.97 -8.16 10.42
C GLU A 356 -19.90 -7.82 9.24
N ARG A 357 -19.60 -8.35 8.06
CA ARG A 357 -20.53 -8.23 6.92
C ARG A 357 -21.82 -9.01 7.21
N ASN A 358 -22.96 -8.43 6.84
CA ASN A 358 -24.23 -9.12 6.97
C ASN A 358 -24.39 -10.26 5.93
N GLN A 359 -25.51 -11.00 5.99
CA GLN A 359 -25.80 -12.09 5.04
C GLN A 359 -25.83 -11.63 3.56
N ALA A 360 -26.21 -10.37 3.31
CA ALA A 360 -26.16 -9.74 1.99
C ALA A 360 -24.75 -9.23 1.63
N ARG A 361 -23.74 -9.52 2.44
CA ARG A 361 -22.33 -9.11 2.32
C ARG A 361 -22.08 -7.59 2.39
N LYS A 362 -23.03 -6.84 2.91
CA LYS A 362 -22.93 -5.39 3.13
C LYS A 362 -22.20 -5.07 4.42
N CYS A 363 -21.60 -3.88 4.48
CA CYS A 363 -20.82 -3.40 5.62
C CYS A 363 -21.45 -2.13 6.20
N TYR A 364 -21.95 -2.20 7.43
CA TYR A 364 -22.64 -1.12 8.14
C TYR A 364 -21.93 -0.71 9.44
N ALA A 365 -20.64 -1.05 9.55
CA ALA A 365 -19.89 -0.93 10.78
C ALA A 365 -19.90 0.52 11.32
N LYS A 366 -20.13 0.67 12.63
CA LYS A 366 -19.98 1.93 13.36
C LYS A 366 -19.10 1.68 14.58
N PHE A 367 -18.13 2.55 14.83
CA PHE A 367 -17.20 2.41 15.95
C PHE A 367 -17.34 3.57 16.91
N PHE A 368 -17.49 3.29 18.20
CA PHE A 368 -17.70 4.26 19.26
C PHE A 368 -16.57 4.15 20.29
N TYR A 369 -15.91 5.26 20.57
CA TYR A 369 -14.74 5.34 21.43
C TYR A 369 -15.09 6.17 22.66
N PRO A 370 -15.43 5.55 23.80
CA PRO A 370 -15.54 6.25 25.08
C PRO A 370 -14.25 6.99 25.43
N LYS A 371 -14.35 7.97 26.31
CA LYS A 371 -13.16 8.66 26.82
C LYS A 371 -12.32 7.68 27.67
N SER A 372 -11.01 7.71 27.50
CA SER A 372 -10.06 6.98 28.35
C SER A 372 -8.92 7.91 28.77
N ILE A 373 -7.99 7.43 29.60
CA ILE A 373 -6.81 8.20 30.02
C ILE A 373 -5.86 8.45 28.84
N ALA A 374 -5.65 7.45 28.00
CA ALA A 374 -4.72 7.53 26.87
C ALA A 374 -5.32 8.28 25.67
N ARG A 375 -6.64 8.20 25.48
CA ARG A 375 -7.29 8.73 24.29
C ARG A 375 -7.44 10.26 24.35
N PRO A 376 -7.07 11.01 23.29
CA PRO A 376 -7.21 12.47 23.29
C PRO A 376 -8.65 12.94 23.47
N ASN A 377 -9.61 12.31 22.79
CA ASN A 377 -11.04 12.60 22.90
C ASN A 377 -11.88 11.33 22.75
N SER A 378 -13.14 11.38 23.18
CA SER A 378 -14.15 10.40 22.76
C SER A 378 -14.70 10.71 21.37
N GLY A 379 -15.30 9.73 20.71
CA GLY A 379 -16.00 9.98 19.45
C GLY A 379 -16.34 8.74 18.67
N HIS A 380 -16.46 8.92 17.36
CA HIS A 380 -17.00 7.92 16.44
C HIS A 380 -16.19 7.83 15.16
N ILE A 381 -16.03 6.61 14.65
CA ILE A 381 -15.57 6.34 13.28
C ILE A 381 -16.70 5.64 12.54
N ASP A 382 -17.14 6.23 11.43
CA ASP A 382 -18.13 5.60 10.54
C ASP A 382 -17.41 4.60 9.63
N GLY A 383 -17.50 3.31 9.93
CA GLY A 383 -16.90 2.24 9.14
C GLY A 383 -17.76 1.77 7.96
N GLU A 384 -18.91 2.38 7.69
CA GLU A 384 -19.83 1.94 6.64
C GLU A 384 -19.19 2.11 5.25
N ARG A 385 -19.27 1.05 4.44
CA ARG A 385 -18.78 1.08 3.06
C ARG A 385 -19.91 1.45 2.10
N TYR A 386 -20.25 2.73 2.08
CA TYR A 386 -21.37 3.26 1.28
C TYR A 386 -21.30 2.89 -0.22
N LEU A 387 -20.12 2.97 -0.84
CA LEU A 387 -19.95 2.56 -2.24
C LEU A 387 -20.16 1.05 -2.42
N LEU A 388 -19.49 0.22 -1.63
CA LEU A 388 -19.68 -1.24 -1.67
C LEU A 388 -21.15 -1.62 -1.47
N ASN A 389 -21.84 -1.01 -0.50
CA ASN A 389 -23.25 -1.28 -0.25
C ASN A 389 -24.12 -0.93 -1.47
N ALA A 390 -23.87 0.21 -2.11
CA ALA A 390 -24.58 0.62 -3.32
C ALA A 390 -24.26 -0.29 -4.53
N ILE A 391 -23.02 -0.78 -4.65
CA ILE A 391 -22.65 -1.79 -5.66
C ILE A 391 -23.40 -3.10 -5.41
N ILE A 392 -23.51 -3.55 -4.17
CA ILE A 392 -24.26 -4.78 -3.83
C ILE A 392 -25.76 -4.62 -4.15
N ASP A 393 -26.31 -3.43 -3.96
CA ASP A 393 -27.73 -3.13 -4.24
C ASP A 393 -28.06 -2.91 -5.72
N THR A 394 -27.04 -2.74 -6.57
CA THR A 394 -27.30 -2.53 -7.99
C THR A 394 -27.83 -3.80 -8.64
N LYS A 395 -28.82 -3.63 -9.52
CA LYS A 395 -29.36 -4.74 -10.33
C LYS A 395 -28.50 -5.03 -11.57
N ALA A 396 -27.61 -4.10 -11.93
CA ALA A 396 -26.71 -4.27 -13.06
C ALA A 396 -25.61 -5.29 -12.74
N THR A 397 -25.28 -6.13 -13.72
CA THR A 397 -24.17 -7.08 -13.63
C THR A 397 -22.99 -6.59 -14.48
N THR A 398 -21.82 -7.19 -14.27
CA THR A 398 -20.62 -6.92 -15.09
C THR A 398 -20.81 -7.18 -16.58
N ASN A 399 -21.85 -7.91 -17.00
CA ASN A 399 -22.09 -8.21 -18.41
C ASN A 399 -23.07 -7.24 -19.09
N ASN A 400 -23.89 -6.52 -18.32
CA ASN A 400 -25.02 -5.73 -18.85
C ASN A 400 -25.07 -4.30 -18.30
N ALA A 401 -24.02 -3.82 -17.63
CA ALA A 401 -24.03 -2.48 -17.05
C ALA A 401 -23.93 -1.38 -18.11
N SER A 402 -24.80 -0.39 -18.01
CA SER A 402 -24.76 0.87 -18.74
C SER A 402 -24.25 2.01 -17.86
N TRP A 403 -23.87 3.14 -18.45
CA TRP A 403 -23.54 4.33 -17.67
C TRP A 403 -24.73 4.91 -16.90
N GLN A 404 -25.96 4.67 -17.38
CA GLN A 404 -27.18 5.07 -16.66
C GLN A 404 -27.33 4.27 -15.35
N ASP A 405 -26.94 3.00 -15.34
CA ASP A 405 -26.94 2.18 -14.11
C ASP A 405 -25.93 2.71 -13.08
N ILE A 406 -24.75 3.14 -13.55
CA ILE A 406 -23.73 3.75 -12.67
C ILE A 406 -24.21 5.11 -12.15
N ASP A 407 -24.85 5.92 -12.97
CA ASP A 407 -25.43 7.21 -12.56
C ASP A 407 -26.56 6.99 -11.52
N ALA A 408 -27.40 5.96 -11.71
CA ALA A 408 -28.44 5.58 -10.74
C ALA A 408 -27.85 5.08 -9.41
N LEU A 409 -26.76 4.32 -9.46
CA LEU A 409 -26.01 3.89 -8.28
C LEU A 409 -25.47 5.11 -7.52
N ILE A 410 -24.82 6.06 -8.19
CA ILE A 410 -24.33 7.30 -7.56
C ILE A 410 -25.50 8.11 -6.98
N GLN A 411 -26.63 8.16 -7.68
CA GLN A 411 -27.82 8.84 -7.20
C GLN A 411 -28.40 8.18 -5.92
N SER A 412 -28.28 6.85 -5.79
CA SER A 412 -28.66 6.15 -4.55
C SER A 412 -27.81 6.57 -3.35
N ILE A 413 -26.50 6.77 -3.56
CA ILE A 413 -25.57 7.26 -2.54
C ILE A 413 -25.92 8.72 -2.17
N LYS A 414 -26.22 9.57 -3.17
CA LYS A 414 -26.70 10.95 -2.94
C LYS A 414 -28.00 10.97 -2.13
N ASN A 415 -28.95 10.09 -2.45
CA ASN A 415 -30.20 9.97 -1.69
C ASN A 415 -29.95 9.51 -0.26
N LYS A 416 -29.04 8.56 -0.04
CA LYS A 416 -28.62 8.14 1.30
C LYS A 416 -28.06 9.32 2.10
N ALA A 417 -27.22 10.17 1.50
CA ALA A 417 -26.70 11.37 2.16
C ALA A 417 -27.83 12.33 2.60
N ARG A 418 -28.85 12.53 1.75
CA ARG A 418 -30.03 13.35 2.08
C ARG A 418 -30.83 12.76 3.24
N THR A 419 -31.06 11.45 3.25
CA THR A 419 -31.73 10.77 4.37
C THR A 419 -30.97 10.92 5.68
N LEU A 420 -29.63 10.89 5.61
CA LEU A 420 -28.77 11.07 6.77
C LEU A 420 -28.68 12.53 7.23
N ALA A 421 -29.01 13.52 6.40
CA ALA A 421 -28.76 14.94 6.70
C ALA A 421 -29.42 15.42 8.01
N CYS A 422 -30.61 14.90 8.32
CA CYS A 422 -31.35 15.29 9.53
C CYS A 422 -30.80 14.65 10.81
N ALA A 423 -30.46 13.35 10.77
CA ALA A 423 -30.11 12.58 11.96
C ALA A 423 -28.60 12.32 12.10
N PHE A 424 -27.83 12.30 11.01
CA PHE A 424 -26.42 11.93 10.99
C PHE A 424 -25.65 12.87 10.07
N GLN A 425 -25.67 14.17 10.41
CA GLN A 425 -25.14 15.23 9.57
C GLN A 425 -23.66 15.04 9.21
N ALA A 426 -22.83 14.49 10.11
CA ALA A 426 -21.44 14.19 9.83
C ALA A 426 -21.28 13.15 8.71
N SER A 427 -22.02 12.04 8.76
CA SER A 427 -22.01 11.01 7.71
C SER A 427 -22.52 11.57 6.39
N SER A 428 -23.58 12.38 6.43
CA SER A 428 -24.14 13.07 5.25
C SER A 428 -23.08 13.96 4.58
N LYS A 429 -22.43 14.84 5.33
CA LYS A 429 -21.35 15.73 4.84
C LYS A 429 -20.17 14.95 4.27
N TYR A 430 -19.76 13.86 4.93
CA TYR A 430 -18.70 12.99 4.44
C TYR A 430 -19.03 12.38 3.07
N ILE A 431 -20.25 11.85 2.91
CA ILE A 431 -20.68 11.29 1.64
C ILE A 431 -20.65 12.35 0.52
N GLU A 432 -21.18 13.54 0.80
CA GLU A 432 -21.26 14.63 -0.18
C GLU A 432 -19.89 15.20 -0.56
N LYS A 433 -18.98 15.37 0.40
CA LYS A 433 -17.71 16.09 0.19
C LYS A 433 -16.53 15.18 -0.13
N ASP A 434 -16.49 13.97 0.42
CA ASP A 434 -15.32 13.10 0.31
C ASP A 434 -15.59 11.88 -0.60
N LEU A 435 -16.76 11.26 -0.48
CA LEU A 435 -17.08 10.02 -1.18
C LEU A 435 -17.51 10.25 -2.65
N ILE A 436 -18.59 11.01 -2.85
CA ILE A 436 -19.19 11.22 -4.18
C ILE A 436 -18.19 11.84 -5.17
N PRO A 437 -17.43 12.90 -4.82
CA PRO A 437 -16.51 13.51 -5.78
C PRO A 437 -15.44 12.53 -6.27
N LEU A 438 -14.92 11.64 -5.39
CA LEU A 438 -13.94 10.63 -5.79
C LEU A 438 -14.53 9.63 -6.78
N ILE A 439 -15.75 9.12 -6.49
CA ILE A 439 -16.47 8.19 -7.35
C ILE A 439 -16.73 8.80 -8.74
N GLU A 440 -17.28 10.02 -8.78
CA GLU A 440 -17.63 10.67 -10.04
C GLU A 440 -16.40 10.95 -10.91
N SER A 441 -15.28 11.30 -10.29
CA SER A 441 -14.01 11.50 -11.01
C SER A 441 -13.48 10.20 -11.59
N TYR A 442 -13.55 9.10 -10.83
CA TYR A 442 -13.17 7.79 -11.35
C TYR A 442 -14.08 7.34 -12.51
N VAL A 443 -15.40 7.58 -12.41
CA VAL A 443 -16.34 7.33 -13.52
C VAL A 443 -15.99 8.14 -14.77
N ARG A 444 -15.65 9.42 -14.62
CA ARG A 444 -15.17 10.24 -15.75
C ARG A 444 -13.87 9.68 -16.34
N THR A 445 -12.95 9.27 -15.49
CA THR A 445 -11.68 8.64 -15.89
C THR A 445 -11.91 7.37 -16.71
N LEU A 446 -12.80 6.48 -16.27
CA LEU A 446 -13.18 5.27 -17.03
C LEU A 446 -13.79 5.62 -18.40
N LYS A 447 -14.68 6.61 -18.45
CA LYS A 447 -15.27 7.11 -19.71
C LYS A 447 -14.20 7.65 -20.65
N MET A 448 -13.26 8.44 -20.15
CA MET A 448 -12.14 8.99 -20.93
C MET A 448 -11.19 7.89 -21.45
N ALA A 449 -10.94 6.85 -20.66
CA ALA A 449 -10.16 5.67 -21.06
C ALA A 449 -10.91 4.73 -22.02
N ARG A 450 -12.15 5.08 -22.40
CA ARG A 450 -13.04 4.29 -23.28
C ARG A 450 -13.29 2.88 -22.74
N LEU A 451 -13.32 2.73 -21.42
CA LEU A 451 -13.72 1.51 -20.76
C LEU A 451 -15.25 1.41 -20.69
N PRO A 452 -15.85 0.21 -20.80
CA PRO A 452 -17.29 0.04 -20.63
C PRO A 452 -17.69 0.26 -19.17
N ALA A 453 -18.97 0.62 -18.93
CA ALA A 453 -19.50 0.86 -17.59
C ALA A 453 -19.35 -0.35 -16.66
N SER A 454 -19.37 -1.57 -17.21
CA SER A 454 -19.09 -2.82 -16.48
C SER A 454 -17.75 -2.82 -15.75
N SER A 455 -16.75 -2.08 -16.25
CA SER A 455 -15.43 -1.93 -15.62
C SER A 455 -15.51 -1.35 -14.21
N PHE A 456 -16.53 -0.54 -13.91
CA PHE A 456 -16.77 0.01 -12.57
C PHE A 456 -17.27 -1.06 -11.59
N LEU A 457 -17.99 -2.08 -12.08
CA LEU A 457 -18.54 -3.17 -11.27
C LEU A 457 -17.66 -4.42 -11.27
N ASP A 458 -16.64 -4.46 -12.13
CA ASP A 458 -15.67 -5.54 -12.18
C ASP A 458 -14.75 -5.48 -10.96
N LYS A 459 -14.87 -6.47 -10.07
CA LYS A 459 -14.07 -6.58 -8.84
C LYS A 459 -12.58 -6.85 -9.10
N GLU A 460 -12.21 -7.34 -10.29
CA GLU A 460 -10.81 -7.57 -10.65
C GLU A 460 -10.15 -6.26 -11.11
N LEU A 461 -10.92 -5.34 -11.70
CA LEU A 461 -10.44 -4.05 -12.16
C LEU A 461 -10.69 -2.92 -11.16
N THR A 462 -11.90 -2.75 -10.65
CA THR A 462 -12.28 -1.68 -9.71
C THR A 462 -12.45 -2.26 -8.31
N MET A 463 -11.55 -1.90 -7.40
CA MET A 463 -11.57 -2.36 -6.01
C MET A 463 -11.87 -1.19 -5.07
N ASP A 464 -13.01 -1.24 -4.40
CA ASP A 464 -13.22 -0.41 -3.20
C ASP A 464 -12.45 -1.07 -2.04
N THR A 465 -11.42 -0.37 -1.55
CA THR A 465 -10.60 -0.84 -0.42
C THR A 465 -11.08 -0.29 0.92
N GLY A 466 -12.11 0.56 0.91
CA GLY A 466 -12.65 1.22 2.09
C GLY A 466 -11.89 2.50 2.46
N GLN A 467 -11.95 2.84 3.73
CA GLN A 467 -11.26 4.01 4.28
C GLN A 467 -9.78 3.72 4.51
N ILE A 468 -8.93 4.73 4.35
CA ILE A 468 -7.50 4.63 4.68
C ILE A 468 -7.30 4.30 6.16
N CYS A 469 -6.22 3.61 6.49
CA CYS A 469 -5.89 3.24 7.86
C CYS A 469 -5.17 4.36 8.64
N ASN A 470 -5.16 4.27 9.97
CA ASN A 470 -4.27 5.07 10.83
C ASN A 470 -2.83 4.56 10.70
N LEU A 471 -2.18 4.86 9.57
CA LEU A 471 -0.84 4.40 9.25
C LEU A 471 -0.01 5.55 8.66
N GLY A 472 1.20 5.79 9.17
CA GLY A 472 2.05 6.89 8.78
C GLY A 472 1.40 8.25 8.97
N ARG A 473 1.55 9.11 7.96
CA ARG A 473 1.01 10.47 7.99
C ARG A 473 -0.52 10.54 8.14
N ALA A 474 -1.23 9.43 7.87
CA ALA A 474 -2.68 9.34 8.01
C ALA A 474 -3.14 9.64 9.44
N TYR A 475 -2.25 9.50 10.42
CA TYR A 475 -2.47 9.93 11.80
C TYR A 475 -3.04 11.35 11.93
N ASN A 476 -2.74 12.26 11.00
CA ASN A 476 -3.35 13.60 11.02
C ASN A 476 -4.89 13.61 10.93
N GLU A 477 -5.49 12.58 10.34
CA GLU A 477 -6.94 12.37 10.33
C GLU A 477 -7.41 11.78 11.67
N TYR A 478 -6.61 10.88 12.26
CA TYR A 478 -6.98 10.08 13.43
C TYR A 478 -6.59 10.69 14.78
N LYS A 479 -5.70 11.68 14.82
CA LYS A 479 -5.08 12.25 16.04
C LYS A 479 -6.05 12.78 17.09
N PHE A 480 -7.31 12.98 16.73
CA PHE A 480 -8.35 13.38 17.67
C PHE A 480 -8.90 12.20 18.48
N LEU A 481 -8.80 10.97 17.97
CA LEU A 481 -9.25 9.73 18.62
C LEU A 481 -8.14 8.71 18.88
N ALA A 482 -6.97 8.85 18.25
CA ALA A 482 -5.81 7.98 18.44
C ALA A 482 -4.71 8.74 19.20
N SER A 483 -4.12 8.12 20.22
CA SER A 483 -2.98 8.70 20.95
C SER A 483 -1.73 8.83 20.08
N ARG A 484 -1.51 7.89 19.15
CA ARG A 484 -0.31 7.84 18.30
C ARG A 484 -0.56 7.35 16.89
N GLN A 485 0.47 7.52 16.07
CA GLN A 485 0.59 6.96 14.73
C GLN A 485 0.60 5.43 14.79
N ASP A 486 0.14 4.79 13.71
CA ASP A 486 0.23 3.33 13.50
C ASP A 486 -0.53 2.51 14.56
N LEU A 487 -1.52 3.12 15.22
CA LEU A 487 -2.42 2.43 16.15
C LEU A 487 -3.64 1.88 15.40
N PRO A 488 -3.91 0.56 15.43
CA PRO A 488 -5.15 0.01 14.91
C PRO A 488 -6.38 0.59 15.61
N MET A 489 -7.26 1.22 14.83
CA MET A 489 -8.49 1.84 15.34
C MET A 489 -9.71 0.97 15.05
N THR A 490 -9.66 0.16 13.99
CA THR A 490 -10.77 -0.74 13.62
C THR A 490 -10.26 -2.16 13.44
N PRO A 491 -11.13 -3.18 13.47
CA PRO A 491 -10.72 -4.55 13.17
C PRO A 491 -10.13 -4.69 11.75
N ASN A 492 -10.53 -3.86 10.79
CA ASN A 492 -9.88 -3.82 9.47
C ASN A 492 -8.44 -3.28 9.53
N HIS A 493 -8.14 -2.37 10.45
CA HIS A 493 -6.77 -1.92 10.69
C HIS A 493 -5.95 -3.04 11.34
N GLU A 494 -6.52 -3.72 12.33
CA GLU A 494 -5.86 -4.86 13.00
C GLU A 494 -5.53 -5.95 11.97
N ARG A 495 -6.47 -6.26 11.08
CA ARG A 495 -6.29 -7.19 9.97
C ARG A 495 -5.16 -6.79 9.03
N ALA A 496 -5.04 -5.49 8.73
CA ALA A 496 -4.08 -5.01 7.74
C ALA A 496 -2.65 -4.88 8.29
N PHE A 497 -2.47 -4.38 9.52
CA PHE A 497 -1.14 -4.06 10.07
C PHE A 497 -1.03 -4.22 11.60
N GLY A 498 -2.06 -4.77 12.24
CA GLY A 498 -2.03 -5.11 13.67
C GLY A 498 -1.21 -6.35 13.95
N LYS A 499 -1.10 -6.70 15.23
CA LYS A 499 -0.29 -7.84 15.71
C LYS A 499 -0.84 -9.18 15.27
N LYS A 500 -2.13 -9.25 14.96
CA LYS A 500 -2.80 -10.43 14.40
C LYS A 500 -3.10 -10.30 12.90
N GLY A 501 -2.51 -9.30 12.23
CA GLY A 501 -2.80 -8.97 10.84
C GLY A 501 -1.95 -9.72 9.82
N ASP A 502 -2.31 -9.54 8.54
CA ASP A 502 -1.64 -10.17 7.40
C ASP A 502 -0.14 -9.84 7.36
N LEU A 503 0.23 -8.59 7.65
CA LEU A 503 1.64 -8.17 7.68
C LEU A 503 2.41 -8.86 8.81
N ALA A 504 1.83 -9.00 10.00
CA ALA A 504 2.49 -9.65 11.11
C ALA A 504 2.80 -11.13 10.81
N ASN A 505 1.90 -11.81 10.08
CA ASN A 505 2.10 -13.20 9.67
C ASN A 505 3.31 -13.39 8.72
N GLU A 506 3.71 -12.36 7.95
CA GLU A 506 4.92 -12.43 7.10
C GLU A 506 6.24 -12.38 7.93
N GLY A 507 6.18 -11.89 9.18
CA GLY A 507 7.33 -11.79 10.08
C GLY A 507 8.42 -10.82 9.59
N THR A 508 9.70 -11.21 9.78
CA THR A 508 10.86 -10.43 9.33
C THR A 508 11.04 -10.46 7.81
N VAL A 509 11.33 -9.33 7.19
CA VAL A 509 11.64 -9.24 5.75
C VAL A 509 12.72 -8.20 5.49
N PHE A 510 13.30 -8.21 4.30
CA PHE A 510 14.33 -7.23 3.94
C PHE A 510 13.86 -6.26 2.85
N ARG A 511 14.45 -5.06 2.89
CA ARG A 511 14.25 -3.98 1.92
C ARG A 511 15.59 -3.49 1.41
N LEU A 512 15.76 -3.40 0.09
CA LEU A 512 16.86 -2.70 -0.57
C LEU A 512 16.34 -1.43 -1.24
N SER A 513 16.94 -0.28 -0.93
CA SER A 513 16.60 0.99 -1.61
C SER A 513 17.77 1.98 -1.61
N PRO A 514 17.75 3.00 -2.49
CA PRO A 514 18.66 4.15 -2.35
C PRO A 514 18.56 4.77 -0.95
N GLY A 515 19.68 5.31 -0.48
CA GLY A 515 19.82 5.85 0.86
C GLY A 515 19.06 7.15 1.01
N GLY A 516 18.38 7.32 2.15
CA GLY A 516 17.76 8.59 2.54
C GLY A 516 18.80 9.64 2.93
N ARG A 517 18.39 10.91 2.93
CA ARG A 517 19.25 12.04 3.33
C ARG A 517 19.60 11.97 4.82
N GLN A 518 20.82 11.52 5.18
CA GLN A 518 21.35 11.71 6.53
C GLN A 518 22.15 13.02 6.60
N ARG A 519 21.73 13.96 7.46
CA ARG A 519 22.57 15.13 7.79
C ARG A 519 23.62 14.67 8.79
N ILE A 520 24.89 14.70 8.39
CA ILE A 520 26.01 14.46 9.31
C ILE A 520 26.65 15.81 9.61
N SER A 521 26.60 16.23 10.87
CA SER A 521 27.40 17.33 11.38
C SER A 521 28.80 16.80 11.71
N ASN A 522 29.83 17.37 11.09
CA ASN A 522 31.19 17.07 11.54
C ASN A 522 31.55 17.90 12.79
N LYS A 523 32.64 17.55 13.48
CA LYS A 523 33.16 18.26 14.66
C LYS A 523 33.49 19.74 14.42
N LEU A 524 33.45 20.21 13.17
CA LEU A 524 33.69 21.59 12.73
C LEU A 524 32.40 22.33 12.32
N GLY A 525 31.22 21.76 12.57
CA GLY A 525 29.92 22.38 12.29
C GLY A 525 29.51 22.40 10.80
N ARG A 526 30.29 21.79 9.91
CA ARG A 526 29.90 21.65 8.49
C ARG A 526 28.94 20.48 8.32
N THR A 527 27.82 20.73 7.67
CA THR A 527 26.82 19.71 7.33
C THR A 527 27.09 19.20 5.92
N TYR A 528 27.39 17.91 5.78
CA TYR A 528 27.47 17.27 4.46
C TYR A 528 26.26 16.35 4.26
N THR A 529 25.87 16.19 3.00
CA THR A 529 24.79 15.27 2.59
C THR A 529 25.43 14.16 1.77
N LYS A 530 25.18 12.90 2.15
CA LYS A 530 25.65 11.73 1.38
C LYS A 530 24.47 11.18 0.59
N GLU A 531 24.49 11.36 -0.74
CA GLU A 531 23.40 10.96 -1.65
C GLU A 531 23.78 9.72 -2.50
N ASP A 532 25.06 9.34 -2.41
CA ASP A 532 25.69 8.17 -3.04
C ASP A 532 25.59 6.90 -2.16
N GLU A 533 24.59 6.81 -1.28
CA GLU A 533 24.42 5.64 -0.43
C GLU A 533 23.21 4.83 -0.87
N PHE A 534 23.22 3.54 -0.53
CA PHE A 534 22.01 2.73 -0.50
C PHE A 534 22.00 1.84 0.73
N ILE A 535 20.82 1.33 1.05
CA ILE A 535 20.59 0.56 2.27
C ILE A 535 20.01 -0.80 1.95
N ILE A 536 20.38 -1.78 2.78
CA ILE A 536 19.58 -2.97 3.03
C ILE A 536 19.08 -2.87 4.47
N GLU A 537 17.77 -2.95 4.65
CA GLU A 537 17.10 -2.77 5.93
C GLU A 537 16.33 -4.05 6.29
N GLU A 538 16.51 -4.51 7.53
CA GLU A 538 15.67 -5.54 8.13
C GLU A 538 14.40 -4.89 8.71
N LEU A 539 13.24 -5.41 8.30
CA LEU A 539 11.92 -4.98 8.71
C LEU A 539 11.22 -6.09 9.49
N ASP A 540 10.73 -5.81 10.69
CA ASP A 540 9.85 -6.68 11.44
C ASP A 540 8.39 -6.23 11.29
N LEU A 541 7.66 -6.94 10.45
CA LEU A 541 6.29 -6.61 10.14
C LEU A 541 5.32 -6.87 11.30
N THR A 542 5.71 -7.65 12.31
CA THR A 542 4.93 -7.83 13.55
C THR A 542 4.89 -6.55 14.40
N SER A 543 5.89 -5.69 14.21
CA SER A 543 6.07 -4.43 14.94
C SER A 543 5.55 -3.23 14.14
N THR A 544 4.85 -3.45 13.02
CA THR A 544 4.29 -2.36 12.18
C THR A 544 3.38 -1.43 12.98
N SER A 545 2.57 -2.00 13.87
CA SER A 545 1.67 -1.23 14.73
C SER A 545 2.30 -0.75 16.03
N SER A 546 3.58 -1.08 16.31
CA SER A 546 4.27 -0.68 17.55
C SER A 546 4.72 0.78 17.50
N GLU A 547 5.11 1.33 18.65
CA GLU A 547 5.66 2.69 18.73
C GLU A 547 7.06 2.79 18.11
N ASP A 548 7.86 1.72 18.22
CA ASP A 548 9.22 1.64 17.68
C ASP A 548 9.24 1.46 16.15
N GLY A 549 8.09 1.09 15.56
CA GLY A 549 7.94 0.81 14.14
C GLY A 549 8.56 -0.51 13.69
N GLN A 550 8.66 -0.69 12.38
CA GLN A 550 9.10 -1.96 11.77
C GLN A 550 10.61 -2.08 11.58
N SER A 551 11.40 -1.01 11.73
CA SER A 551 12.83 -1.03 11.37
C SER A 551 13.69 -1.64 12.48
N LYS A 552 14.49 -2.66 12.17
CA LYS A 552 15.39 -3.31 13.15
C LYS A 552 16.87 -3.00 12.93
N GLN A 553 17.36 -3.16 11.70
CA GLN A 553 18.78 -3.04 11.38
C GLN A 553 18.98 -2.45 9.99
N HIS A 554 20.05 -1.65 9.84
CA HIS A 554 20.47 -1.08 8.56
C HIS A 554 21.90 -1.49 8.21
N TYR A 555 22.07 -1.95 6.98
CA TYR A 555 23.35 -2.07 6.28
C TYR A 555 23.44 -0.93 5.27
N LYS A 556 24.55 -0.19 5.27
CA LYS A 556 24.76 0.98 4.41
C LYS A 556 25.95 0.74 3.49
N PHE A 557 25.76 1.05 2.22
CA PHE A 557 26.77 0.89 1.18
C PHE A 557 27.01 2.23 0.50
N PHE A 558 28.23 2.44 0.04
CA PHE A 558 28.57 3.57 -0.80
C PHE A 558 28.60 3.13 -2.26
N LEU A 559 27.78 3.78 -3.08
CA LEU A 559 27.71 3.55 -4.51
C LEU A 559 27.46 4.89 -5.22
N PRO A 560 28.51 5.53 -5.75
CA PRO A 560 28.39 6.84 -6.37
C PRO A 560 27.54 6.80 -7.65
N GLY A 561 26.94 7.94 -7.99
CA GLY A 561 26.20 8.08 -9.25
C GLY A 561 24.69 7.86 -9.13
N ASN A 562 24.13 7.94 -7.93
CA ASN A 562 22.68 8.04 -7.76
C ASN A 562 22.15 9.35 -8.35
N VAL A 563 20.98 9.30 -8.97
CA VAL A 563 20.32 10.48 -9.56
C VAL A 563 19.40 11.11 -8.53
N VAL A 564 19.53 12.42 -8.32
CA VAL A 564 18.75 13.14 -7.32
C VAL A 564 17.85 14.17 -7.98
N LYS A 565 16.53 14.00 -7.83
CA LYS A 565 15.52 14.89 -8.39
C LYS A 565 14.83 15.71 -7.30
N SER A 566 14.47 16.94 -7.67
CA SER A 566 13.66 17.84 -6.84
C SER A 566 12.58 18.48 -7.69
N MET A 567 11.37 18.57 -7.16
CA MET A 567 10.20 19.10 -7.88
C MET A 567 10.42 20.48 -8.50
N LYS A 568 11.21 21.36 -7.88
CA LYS A 568 11.51 22.71 -8.38
C LYS A 568 12.42 22.77 -9.62
N LYS A 569 13.02 21.64 -9.99
CA LYS A 569 14.01 21.53 -11.08
C LYS A 569 13.56 20.53 -12.16
N LEU A 570 12.24 20.31 -12.25
CA LEU A 570 11.70 19.40 -13.25
C LEU A 570 11.39 20.18 -14.52
N ASP A 571 11.93 19.70 -15.63
CA ASP A 571 11.69 20.28 -16.96
C ASP A 571 10.38 19.78 -17.58
N GLU A 572 9.84 18.67 -17.06
CA GLU A 572 8.61 18.04 -17.52
C GLU A 572 7.69 17.68 -16.35
N PRO A 573 6.36 17.62 -16.58
CA PRO A 573 5.44 17.00 -15.64
C PRO A 573 5.81 15.54 -15.36
N ILE A 574 5.80 15.14 -14.08
CA ILE A 574 6.13 13.76 -13.67
C ILE A 574 4.97 13.12 -12.90
N ILE A 575 4.30 13.87 -12.03
CA ILE A 575 3.21 13.37 -11.21
C ILE A 575 1.84 13.61 -11.87
N VAL A 576 0.88 12.76 -11.55
CA VAL A 576 -0.49 12.87 -12.04
C VAL A 576 -1.11 14.23 -11.73
N GLY A 577 -1.74 14.82 -12.73
CA GLY A 577 -2.43 16.10 -12.65
C GLY A 577 -1.52 17.32 -12.66
N GLN A 578 -0.20 17.15 -12.77
CA GLN A 578 0.72 18.27 -12.92
C GLN A 578 0.46 19.01 -14.24
N ILE A 579 0.29 20.33 -14.14
CA ILE A 579 0.08 21.18 -15.30
C ILE A 579 1.45 21.35 -15.99
N PRO A 580 1.57 21.13 -17.31
CA PRO A 580 2.76 21.51 -18.06
C PRO A 580 3.00 23.02 -17.87
N THR A 581 4.05 23.39 -17.15
CA THR A 581 4.44 24.80 -17.05
C THR A 581 4.81 25.30 -18.44
N ARG A 582 4.30 26.50 -18.78
CA ARG A 582 4.56 27.21 -20.04
C ARG A 582 6.01 27.02 -20.49
N VAL A 583 6.18 26.63 -21.75
CA VAL A 583 7.37 26.97 -22.54
C VAL A 583 7.65 28.44 -22.29
N THR A 584 8.69 28.76 -21.52
CA THR A 584 9.30 30.08 -21.57
C THR A 584 9.88 30.18 -22.97
N TYR A 585 9.15 30.84 -23.87
CA TYR A 585 9.79 31.43 -25.05
C TYR A 585 10.79 32.44 -24.49
N GLU A 586 12.08 32.21 -24.79
CA GLU A 586 13.12 33.24 -24.60
C GLU A 586 12.79 34.51 -25.37
#